data_AF-A0A3L7PHW4-F1
#
_entry.id   AF-A0A3L7PHW4-F1
#
_cell.length_a   1.000
_cell.length_b   1.000
_cell.length_c   1.000
_cell.angle_alpha   90.00
_cell.angle_beta   90.00
_cell.angle_gamma   90.00
#
_symmetry.space_group_name_H-M   'P 1'
#
loop_
_entity.id
_entity.type
_entity.pdbx_description
1 polymer ?
#
loop_
_entity_poly.entity_id
_entity_poly.type
_entity_poly.pdbx_seq_one_letter_code
_entity_poly.pdbx_strand_id
1 'polypeptide(L)'
;MNNSLSSSANASSQVGTESARPARRWQRVTLALVWLVAFTAWFHSFGLPNNQPAARWMIWAGLPFDLLDLLDPPVVKNAAPWSWLFLAQRLPFLLIAGVIWSGAWGLGSLLLRGLRLREEFDSVERSFFACCLGLSAVSLLMLGLGLLGAMSGWLLGGLLLAAVYVEGTYSQRRPALTNPTGLAPVARGALHYSRFDKASSTAPTSSAETYEPPGQARWGLAVLCVVAPFVLCMLLGAMSPQTDFDVVEYHLGGPKEWFQQGHIARLPHNVYTSFPFLTEMLLLCGMVLRGDWESGALAGQAAVAGFVPLVALG
;
A
#
# COMPACT_ATOMS: atom_id res chain seq x y z
N MET A 1 -66.43 23.08 -37.65
CA MET A 1 -65.93 22.82 -39.02
C MET A 1 -64.94 23.90 -39.39
N ASN A 2 -63.80 23.46 -39.93
CA ASN A 2 -62.79 24.18 -40.73
C ASN A 2 -61.69 25.03 -40.05
N ASN A 3 -60.58 24.33 -39.76
CA ASN A 3 -59.18 24.61 -40.14
C ASN A 3 -58.85 25.95 -40.83
N SER A 4 -57.78 26.59 -40.38
CA SER A 4 -56.64 26.93 -41.27
C SER A 4 -55.34 27.19 -40.48
N LEU A 5 -54.25 26.65 -41.04
CA LEU A 5 -52.88 26.67 -40.57
C LEU A 5 -52.17 27.98 -40.92
N SER A 6 -51.33 28.51 -40.02
CA SER A 6 -50.08 29.24 -40.34
C SER A 6 -49.22 29.25 -39.06
N SER A 7 -48.11 28.51 -38.98
CA SER A 7 -46.77 28.77 -39.52
C SER A 7 -45.91 29.66 -38.60
N SER A 8 -44.78 29.07 -38.16
CA SER A 8 -43.51 29.69 -37.67
C SER A 8 -43.56 30.48 -36.36
N ALA A 9 -42.72 30.26 -35.35
CA ALA A 9 -41.35 29.78 -35.37
C ALA A 9 -41.01 28.94 -34.12
N ASN A 10 -40.56 27.70 -34.37
CA ASN A 10 -39.83 26.92 -33.38
C ASN A 10 -38.47 27.60 -33.16
N ALA A 11 -38.25 28.12 -31.95
CA ALA A 11 -36.92 28.44 -31.47
C ALA A 11 -36.12 27.14 -31.40
N SER A 12 -35.18 26.99 -32.33
CA SER A 12 -34.16 25.95 -32.32
C SER A 12 -33.28 26.13 -31.09
N SER A 13 -33.62 25.47 -29.98
CA SER A 13 -32.68 25.17 -28.92
C SER A 13 -31.61 24.25 -29.50
N GLN A 14 -30.52 24.84 -29.99
CA GLN A 14 -29.30 24.11 -30.25
C GLN A 14 -28.82 23.52 -28.92
N VAL A 15 -29.22 22.28 -28.66
CA VAL A 15 -28.51 21.41 -27.72
C VAL A 15 -27.17 21.11 -28.39
N GLY A 16 -26.21 21.99 -28.12
CA GLY A 16 -24.82 21.80 -28.49
C GLY A 16 -24.35 20.48 -27.91
N THR A 17 -24.21 19.48 -28.77
CA THR A 17 -23.63 18.19 -28.44
C THR A 17 -22.20 18.43 -27.95
N GLU A 18 -21.93 18.13 -26.69
CA GLU A 18 -20.60 18.14 -26.07
C GLU A 18 -19.67 17.08 -26.70
N SER A 19 -19.36 17.22 -27.98
CA SER A 19 -18.38 16.39 -28.69
C SER A 19 -16.92 16.82 -28.41
N ALA A 20 -16.70 17.85 -27.58
CA ALA A 20 -15.38 18.43 -27.30
C ALA A 20 -14.55 17.68 -26.23
N ARG A 21 -14.59 16.35 -26.16
CA ARG A 21 -14.01 15.59 -25.02
C ARG A 21 -12.69 14.81 -25.24
N PRO A 22 -12.23 14.44 -26.46
CA PRO A 22 -10.94 13.76 -26.62
C PRO A 22 -9.74 14.72 -26.71
N ALA A 23 -9.88 15.85 -27.42
CA ALA A 23 -8.77 16.79 -27.64
C ALA A 23 -8.22 17.38 -26.33
N ARG A 24 -9.11 17.71 -25.38
CA ARG A 24 -8.73 18.20 -24.04
C ARG A 24 -8.07 17.14 -23.16
N ARG A 25 -8.29 15.85 -23.42
CA ARG A 25 -7.61 14.76 -22.70
C ARG A 25 -6.17 14.62 -23.19
N TRP A 26 -5.99 14.55 -24.51
CA TRP A 26 -4.65 14.47 -25.11
C TRP A 26 -3.80 15.69 -24.81
N GLN A 27 -4.37 16.90 -24.83
CA GLN A 27 -3.66 18.12 -24.42
C GLN A 27 -3.11 18.02 -22.99
N ARG A 28 -3.90 17.52 -22.03
CA ARG A 28 -3.46 17.34 -20.64
C ARG A 28 -2.36 16.29 -20.51
N VAL A 29 -2.50 15.17 -21.21
CA VAL A 29 -1.47 14.12 -21.24
C VAL A 29 -0.18 14.65 -21.87
N THR A 30 -0.26 15.33 -23.01
CA THR A 30 0.89 15.95 -23.67
C THR A 30 1.56 16.98 -22.76
N LEU A 31 0.79 17.85 -22.10
CA LEU A 31 1.35 18.82 -21.16
C LEU A 31 2.05 18.14 -19.98
N ALA A 32 1.45 17.08 -19.41
CA ALA A 32 2.06 16.31 -18.34
C ALA A 32 3.36 15.62 -18.79
N LEU A 33 3.39 15.05 -20.00
CA LEU A 33 4.59 14.44 -20.57
C LEU A 33 5.69 15.47 -20.85
N VAL A 34 5.34 16.62 -21.43
CA VAL A 34 6.29 17.72 -21.66
C VAL A 34 6.85 18.21 -20.33
N TRP A 35 5.99 18.41 -19.33
CA TRP A 35 6.42 18.81 -18.00
C TRP A 35 7.34 17.77 -17.36
N LEU A 36 6.99 16.47 -17.43
CA LEU A 36 7.80 15.38 -16.86
C LEU A 36 9.18 15.31 -17.51
N VAL A 37 9.25 15.39 -18.84
CA VAL A 37 10.52 15.39 -19.59
C VAL A 37 11.32 16.65 -19.26
N ALA A 38 10.71 17.83 -19.29
CA ALA A 38 11.38 19.09 -18.99
C ALA A 38 11.90 19.13 -17.55
N PHE A 39 11.09 18.70 -16.59
CA PHE A 39 11.48 18.58 -15.19
C PHE A 39 12.63 17.59 -15.01
N THR A 40 12.57 16.42 -15.66
CA THR A 40 13.64 15.41 -15.57
C THR A 40 14.95 15.93 -16.15
N ALA A 41 14.90 16.56 -17.33
CA ALA A 41 16.07 17.20 -17.95
C ALA A 41 16.65 18.31 -17.06
N TRP A 42 15.80 19.17 -16.50
CA TRP A 42 16.21 20.21 -15.55
C TRP A 42 16.77 19.62 -14.26
N PHE A 43 16.15 18.60 -13.68
CA PHE A 43 16.61 17.95 -12.45
C PHE A 43 18.00 17.32 -12.63
N HIS A 44 18.27 16.71 -13.79
CA HIS A 44 19.57 16.09 -14.08
C HIS A 44 20.64 17.06 -14.61
N SER A 45 20.30 18.33 -14.88
CA SER A 45 21.28 19.32 -15.34
C SER A 45 22.19 19.86 -14.23
N PHE A 46 21.85 19.59 -12.96
CA PHE A 46 22.64 19.99 -11.80
C PHE A 46 23.45 18.82 -11.23
N GLY A 47 24.63 19.13 -10.68
CA GLY A 47 25.44 18.19 -9.92
C GLY A 47 24.82 17.84 -8.55
N LEU A 48 25.43 16.88 -7.86
CA LEU A 48 25.10 16.59 -6.46
C LEU A 48 25.82 17.60 -5.55
N PRO A 49 25.09 18.40 -4.74
CA PRO A 49 25.69 19.44 -3.92
C PRO A 49 26.74 18.90 -2.93
N ASN A 50 26.52 17.68 -2.42
CA ASN A 50 27.40 17.01 -1.44
C ASN A 50 28.36 15.99 -2.07
N ASN A 51 28.35 15.81 -3.40
CA ASN A 51 29.24 14.89 -4.09
C ASN A 51 29.60 15.45 -5.48
N GLN A 52 30.32 16.58 -5.46
CA GLN A 52 30.64 17.41 -6.62
C GLN A 52 31.25 16.68 -7.83
N PRO A 53 32.09 15.62 -7.70
CA PRO A 53 32.57 14.90 -8.89
C PRO A 53 31.51 14.01 -9.56
N ALA A 54 30.38 13.72 -8.89
CA ALA A 54 29.32 12.87 -9.41
C ALA A 54 28.17 13.70 -10.01
N ALA A 55 27.90 13.45 -11.29
CA ALA A 55 26.72 14.01 -11.97
C ALA A 55 25.48 13.15 -11.67
N ARG A 56 24.30 13.77 -11.53
CA ARG A 56 23.05 13.05 -11.22
C ARG A 56 22.68 11.98 -12.25
N TRP A 57 23.06 12.16 -13.51
CA TRP A 57 22.79 11.15 -14.55
C TRP A 57 23.55 9.84 -14.31
N MET A 58 24.68 9.86 -13.59
CA MET A 58 25.46 8.66 -13.26
C MET A 58 24.65 7.68 -12.39
N ILE A 59 23.65 8.17 -11.64
CA ILE A 59 22.71 7.32 -10.90
C ILE A 59 21.98 6.37 -11.86
N TRP A 60 21.56 6.85 -13.03
CA TRP A 60 20.88 6.01 -14.03
C TRP A 60 21.81 4.96 -14.66
N ALA A 61 23.12 5.23 -14.69
CA ALA A 61 24.09 4.26 -15.19
C ALA A 61 24.35 3.15 -14.16
N GLY A 62 24.36 3.46 -12.86
CA GLY A 62 24.57 2.48 -11.78
C GLY A 62 23.31 1.70 -11.41
N LEU A 63 22.15 2.36 -11.38
CA LEU A 63 20.89 1.83 -10.84
C LEU A 63 20.50 0.44 -11.38
N PRO A 64 20.60 0.12 -12.68
CA PRO A 64 20.28 -1.22 -13.16
C PRO A 64 21.18 -2.31 -12.56
N PHE A 65 22.46 -2.00 -12.34
CA PHE A 65 23.41 -2.92 -11.71
C PHE A 65 23.12 -3.04 -10.21
N ASP A 66 22.89 -1.93 -9.51
CA ASP A 66 22.53 -1.96 -8.09
C ASP A 66 21.24 -2.76 -7.83
N LEU A 67 20.23 -2.63 -8.71
CA LEU A 67 19.00 -3.43 -8.65
C LEU A 67 19.23 -4.91 -8.96
N LEU A 68 20.12 -5.22 -9.89
CA LEU A 68 20.52 -6.60 -10.18
C LEU A 68 21.31 -7.20 -9.02
N ASP A 69 22.17 -6.43 -8.36
CA ASP A 69 22.94 -6.87 -7.20
C ASP A 69 22.03 -7.20 -6.01
N LEU A 70 20.85 -6.58 -5.88
CA LEU A 70 19.84 -6.99 -4.90
C LEU A 70 19.26 -8.39 -5.18
N LEU A 71 19.25 -8.82 -6.44
CA LEU A 71 18.77 -10.13 -6.88
C LEU A 71 19.90 -11.17 -6.87
N ASP A 72 21.03 -10.84 -7.50
CA ASP A 72 22.23 -11.67 -7.66
C ASP A 72 23.50 -10.86 -7.32
N PRO A 73 23.81 -10.69 -6.03
CA PRO A 73 24.93 -9.85 -5.62
C PRO A 73 26.27 -10.46 -6.05
N PRO A 74 27.27 -9.61 -6.35
CA PRO A 74 28.58 -10.08 -6.75
C PRO A 74 29.25 -10.89 -5.64
N VAL A 75 30.02 -11.91 -6.02
CA VAL A 75 30.77 -12.74 -5.08
C VAL A 75 31.94 -11.92 -4.50
N VAL A 76 31.74 -11.37 -3.30
CA VAL A 76 32.77 -10.64 -2.57
C VAL A 76 33.53 -11.58 -1.64
N LYS A 77 34.86 -11.49 -1.67
CA LYS A 77 35.74 -12.28 -0.79
C LYS A 77 35.42 -11.97 0.68
N ASN A 78 35.12 -13.00 1.47
CA ASN A 78 34.73 -12.93 2.89
C ASN A 78 33.33 -12.34 3.18
N ALA A 79 32.51 -12.07 2.17
CA ALA A 79 31.10 -11.77 2.42
C ALA A 79 30.32 -13.06 2.69
N ALA A 80 29.29 -12.98 3.54
CA ALA A 80 28.34 -14.07 3.68
C ALA A 80 27.70 -14.36 2.32
N PRO A 81 27.57 -15.63 1.90
CA PRO A 81 26.94 -15.95 0.64
C PRO A 81 25.46 -15.56 0.69
N TRP A 82 25.06 -14.70 -0.25
CA TRP A 82 23.71 -14.23 -0.45
C TRP A 82 23.50 -14.25 -1.96
N SER A 83 22.50 -14.99 -2.43
CA SER A 83 22.16 -15.16 -3.85
C SER A 83 20.75 -15.73 -3.93
N TRP A 84 20.25 -15.97 -5.15
CA TRP A 84 18.98 -16.65 -5.39
C TRP A 84 18.84 -17.98 -4.61
N LEU A 85 19.96 -18.67 -4.37
CA LEU A 85 20.00 -19.93 -3.63
C LEU A 85 19.66 -19.76 -2.14
N PHE A 86 19.79 -18.54 -1.61
CA PHE A 86 19.55 -18.20 -0.22
C PHE A 86 18.25 -17.43 0.00
N LEU A 87 17.39 -17.30 -1.01
CA LEU A 87 16.06 -16.67 -0.87
C LEU A 87 15.22 -17.30 0.24
N ALA A 88 15.37 -18.61 0.47
CA ALA A 88 14.68 -19.30 1.57
C ALA A 88 15.05 -18.74 2.95
N GLN A 89 16.25 -18.16 3.12
CA GLN A 89 16.65 -17.52 4.38
C GLN A 89 15.87 -16.23 4.67
N ARG A 90 15.16 -15.67 3.68
CA ARG A 90 14.28 -14.51 3.83
C ARG A 90 12.90 -14.89 4.35
N LEU A 91 12.52 -16.16 4.25
CA LEU A 91 11.20 -16.64 4.66
C LEU A 91 10.87 -16.31 6.12
N PRO A 92 11.77 -16.46 7.12
CA PRO A 92 11.48 -16.07 8.49
C PRO A 92 11.11 -14.59 8.64
N PHE A 93 11.76 -13.69 7.88
CA PHE A 93 11.46 -12.25 7.92
C PHE A 93 10.07 -11.97 7.33
N LEU A 94 9.75 -12.61 6.21
CA LEU A 94 8.44 -12.52 5.57
C LEU A 94 7.33 -13.09 6.44
N LEU A 95 7.58 -14.18 7.18
CA LEU A 95 6.61 -14.76 8.11
C LEU A 95 6.29 -13.80 9.26
N ILE A 96 7.30 -13.15 9.84
CA ILE A 96 7.10 -12.15 10.89
C ILE A 96 6.36 -10.93 10.34
N ALA A 97 6.77 -10.41 9.18
CA ALA A 97 6.05 -9.34 8.50
C ALA A 97 4.59 -9.73 8.22
N GLY A 98 4.35 -10.97 7.80
CA GLY A 98 3.01 -11.54 7.61
C GLY A 98 2.19 -11.60 8.90
N VAL A 99 2.79 -11.92 10.04
CA VAL A 99 2.13 -11.85 11.36
C VAL A 99 1.75 -10.40 11.70
N ILE A 100 2.64 -9.43 11.46
CA ILE A 100 2.35 -8.01 11.67
C ILE A 100 1.18 -7.56 10.79
N TRP A 101 1.21 -7.87 9.49
CA TRP A 101 0.18 -7.47 8.53
C TRP A 101 -1.16 -8.15 8.77
N SER A 102 -1.17 -9.46 9.03
CA SER A 102 -2.41 -10.17 9.36
C SER A 102 -3.00 -9.68 10.68
N GLY A 103 -2.17 -9.49 11.71
CA GLY A 103 -2.58 -8.90 12.98
C GLY A 103 -3.13 -7.48 12.84
N ALA A 104 -2.48 -6.64 12.04
CA ALA A 104 -2.96 -5.31 11.68
C ALA A 104 -4.33 -5.39 10.99
N TRP A 105 -4.47 -6.20 9.94
CA TRP A 105 -5.75 -6.40 9.25
C TRP A 105 -6.85 -6.89 10.20
N GLY A 106 -6.54 -7.82 11.09
CA GLY A 106 -7.48 -8.33 12.10
C GLY A 106 -7.92 -7.23 13.07
N LEU A 107 -6.97 -6.52 13.69
CA LEU A 107 -7.25 -5.41 14.61
C LEU A 107 -8.05 -4.30 13.93
N GLY A 108 -7.63 -3.87 12.74
CA GLY A 108 -8.33 -2.83 11.99
C GLY A 108 -9.73 -3.25 11.56
N SER A 109 -9.93 -4.52 11.18
CA SER A 109 -11.25 -5.05 10.86
C SER A 109 -12.20 -5.05 12.07
N LEU A 110 -11.67 -5.39 13.26
CA LEU A 110 -12.42 -5.31 14.52
C LEU A 110 -12.74 -3.86 14.88
N LEU A 111 -11.80 -2.93 14.69
CA LEU A 111 -12.03 -1.50 14.91
C LEU A 111 -13.07 -0.93 13.95
N LEU A 112 -12.99 -1.23 12.64
CA LEU A 112 -14.01 -0.85 11.65
C LEU A 112 -15.39 -1.42 11.99
N ARG A 113 -15.43 -2.64 12.53
CA ARG A 113 -16.68 -3.26 13.02
C ARG A 113 -17.20 -2.53 14.26
N GLY A 114 -16.34 -2.19 15.21
CA GLY A 114 -16.70 -1.42 16.41
C GLY A 114 -17.22 -0.02 16.08
N LEU A 115 -16.63 0.64 15.08
CA LEU A 115 -17.05 1.94 14.57
C LEU A 115 -18.27 1.87 13.64
N ARG A 116 -18.76 0.67 13.32
CA ARG A 116 -19.89 0.42 12.39
C ARG A 116 -19.68 0.92 10.95
N LEU A 117 -18.44 1.23 10.56
CA LEU A 117 -18.10 1.71 9.22
C LEU A 117 -17.89 0.57 8.20
N ARG A 118 -17.79 -0.68 8.66
CA ARG A 118 -17.46 -1.83 7.82
C ARG A 118 -18.41 -2.01 6.63
N GLU A 119 -19.69 -1.71 6.80
CA GLU A 119 -20.73 -1.93 5.78
C GLU A 119 -20.82 -0.81 4.74
N GLU A 120 -20.14 0.31 4.98
CA GLU A 120 -20.07 1.44 4.04
C GLU A 120 -19.07 1.17 2.91
N PHE A 121 -18.06 0.34 3.19
CA PHE A 121 -16.96 0.03 2.26
C PHE A 121 -17.20 -1.27 1.49
N ASP A 122 -16.72 -1.30 0.25
CA ASP A 122 -16.59 -2.54 -0.51
C ASP A 122 -15.50 -3.47 0.08
N SER A 123 -15.30 -4.65 -0.52
CA SER A 123 -14.34 -5.63 0.02
C SER A 123 -12.87 -5.17 -0.04
N VAL A 124 -12.50 -4.40 -1.05
CA VAL A 124 -11.12 -3.93 -1.28
C VAL A 124 -10.85 -2.74 -0.37
N GLU A 125 -11.73 -1.73 -0.40
CA GLU A 125 -11.70 -0.57 0.47
C GLU A 125 -11.69 -0.98 1.94
N ARG A 126 -12.54 -1.93 2.32
CA ARG A 126 -12.57 -2.46 3.70
C ARG A 126 -11.22 -3.03 4.10
N SER A 127 -10.57 -3.78 3.21
CA SER A 127 -9.27 -4.38 3.50
C SER A 127 -8.18 -3.32 3.58
N PHE A 128 -8.20 -2.33 2.68
CA PHE A 128 -7.31 -1.18 2.71
C PHE A 128 -7.43 -0.39 4.02
N PHE A 129 -8.64 0.05 4.38
CA PHE A 129 -8.88 0.80 5.62
C PHE A 129 -8.61 -0.05 6.86
N ALA A 130 -8.89 -1.35 6.84
CA ALA A 130 -8.53 -2.26 7.93
C ALA A 130 -7.01 -2.31 8.11
N CYS A 131 -6.23 -2.42 7.03
CA CYS A 131 -4.78 -2.37 7.13
C CYS A 131 -4.27 -1.02 7.66
N CYS A 132 -4.76 0.11 7.14
CA CYS A 132 -4.35 1.44 7.61
C CYS A 132 -4.63 1.68 9.10
N LEU A 133 -5.87 1.40 9.53
CA LEU A 133 -6.28 1.54 10.93
C LEU A 133 -5.57 0.52 11.82
N GLY A 134 -5.39 -0.70 11.30
CA GLY A 134 -4.68 -1.79 11.93
C GLY A 134 -3.21 -1.50 12.22
N LEU A 135 -2.46 -1.03 11.22
CA LEU A 135 -1.05 -0.66 11.37
C LEU A 135 -0.88 0.45 12.40
N SER A 136 -1.78 1.44 12.38
CA SER A 136 -1.82 2.50 13.40
C SER A 136 -2.05 1.92 14.81
N ALA A 137 -2.98 0.98 14.93
CA ALA A 137 -3.26 0.30 16.20
C ALA A 137 -2.11 -0.58 16.67
N VAL A 138 -1.43 -1.31 15.78
CA VAL A 138 -0.25 -2.13 16.11
C VAL A 138 0.91 -1.25 16.57
N SER A 139 1.17 -0.13 15.90
CA SER A 139 2.21 0.81 16.31
C SER A 139 1.92 1.42 17.70
N LEU A 140 0.67 1.80 17.96
CA LEU A 140 0.25 2.30 19.28
C LEU A 140 0.31 1.22 20.36
N LEU A 141 -0.06 -0.02 20.04
CA LEU A 141 0.05 -1.16 20.95
C LEU A 141 1.51 -1.40 21.32
N MET A 142 2.41 -1.45 20.35
CA MET A 142 3.85 -1.64 20.59
C MET A 142 4.43 -0.49 21.41
N LEU A 143 4.04 0.76 21.10
CA LEU A 143 4.43 1.92 21.91
C LEU A 143 3.94 1.77 23.37
N GLY A 144 2.67 1.42 23.56
CA GLY A 144 2.10 1.24 24.90
C GLY A 144 2.77 0.11 25.69
N LEU A 145 3.00 -1.05 25.06
CA LEU A 145 3.73 -2.17 25.67
C LEU A 145 5.18 -1.78 26.00
N GLY A 146 5.83 -1.01 25.12
CA GLY A 146 7.17 -0.50 25.33
C GLY A 146 7.25 0.46 26.51
N LEU A 147 6.35 1.43 26.62
CA LEU A 147 6.30 2.37 27.73
C LEU A 147 6.00 1.68 29.07
N LEU A 148 5.25 0.58 29.06
CA LEU A 148 4.97 -0.24 30.24
C LEU A 148 6.10 -1.24 30.58
N GLY A 149 7.12 -1.37 29.73
CA GLY A 149 8.17 -2.39 29.86
C GLY A 149 7.66 -3.83 29.70
N ALA A 150 6.53 -4.01 29.01
CA ALA A 150 5.87 -5.30 28.77
C ALA A 150 6.18 -5.86 27.38
N MET A 151 7.38 -5.59 26.86
CA MET A 151 7.81 -6.00 25.51
C MET A 151 8.09 -7.50 25.43
N SER A 152 7.05 -8.29 25.21
CA SER A 152 7.14 -9.75 25.07
C SER A 152 6.65 -10.20 23.69
N GLY A 153 7.49 -10.96 22.98
CA GLY A 153 7.13 -11.55 21.68
C GLY A 153 5.93 -12.47 21.75
N TRP A 154 5.76 -13.22 22.84
CA TRP A 154 4.61 -14.09 23.06
C TRP A 154 3.32 -13.31 23.29
N LEU A 155 3.39 -12.25 24.09
CA LEU A 155 2.25 -11.36 24.33
C LEU A 155 1.82 -10.70 23.02
N LEU A 156 2.77 -10.07 22.33
CA LEU A 156 2.51 -9.35 21.09
C LEU A 156 2.00 -10.29 19.98
N GLY A 157 2.69 -11.40 19.74
CA GLY A 157 2.27 -12.41 18.78
C GLY A 157 0.90 -13.00 19.12
N GLY A 158 0.65 -13.29 20.39
CA GLY A 158 -0.64 -13.76 20.89
C GLY A 158 -1.78 -12.77 20.63
N LEU A 159 -1.57 -11.48 20.90
CA LEU A 159 -2.56 -10.43 20.65
C LEU A 159 -2.87 -10.28 19.16
N LEU A 160 -1.85 -10.28 18.30
CA LEU A 160 -2.01 -10.17 16.85
C LEU A 160 -2.77 -11.38 16.27
N LEU A 161 -2.38 -12.59 16.66
CA LEU A 161 -3.06 -13.82 16.22
C LEU A 161 -4.49 -13.92 16.77
N ALA A 162 -4.72 -13.48 18.01
CA ALA A 162 -6.06 -13.42 18.59
C ALA A 162 -6.97 -12.46 17.80
N ALA A 163 -6.48 -11.30 17.37
CA ALA A 163 -7.26 -10.37 16.57
C ALA A 163 -7.71 -10.99 15.23
N VAL A 164 -6.79 -11.70 14.54
CA VAL A 164 -7.10 -12.45 13.32
C VAL A 164 -8.15 -13.54 13.59
N TYR A 165 -7.94 -14.33 14.64
CA TYR A 165 -8.85 -15.42 15.02
C TYR A 165 -10.25 -14.90 15.32
N VAL A 166 -10.38 -13.86 16.15
CA VAL A 166 -11.65 -13.26 16.54
C VAL A 166 -12.38 -12.72 15.31
N GLU A 167 -11.70 -11.97 14.43
CA GLU A 167 -12.30 -11.48 13.19
C GLU A 167 -12.74 -12.63 12.26
N GLY A 168 -11.94 -13.69 12.14
CA GLY A 168 -12.29 -14.89 11.38
C GLY A 168 -13.58 -15.55 11.86
N THR A 169 -13.73 -15.74 13.18
CA THR A 169 -14.95 -16.31 13.77
C THR A 169 -16.18 -15.42 13.54
N TYR A 170 -16.02 -14.10 13.64
CA TYR A 170 -17.10 -13.15 13.39
C TYR A 170 -17.52 -13.04 11.92
N SER A 171 -16.60 -13.33 11.00
CA SER A 171 -16.89 -13.38 9.56
C SER A 171 -17.65 -14.65 9.18
N GLN A 172 -17.32 -15.79 9.79
CA GLN A 172 -18.03 -17.07 9.57
C GLN A 172 -19.46 -17.09 10.13
N ARG A 173 -19.71 -16.35 11.23
CA ARG A 173 -21.04 -16.28 11.87
C ARG A 173 -22.06 -15.41 11.14
N ARG A 174 -21.65 -14.68 10.09
CA ARG A 174 -22.62 -14.02 9.21
C ARG A 174 -23.19 -15.09 8.29
N PRO A 175 -24.49 -15.44 8.36
CA PRO A 175 -25.09 -16.15 7.25
C PRO A 175 -24.82 -15.31 6.01
N ALA A 176 -24.34 -15.95 4.94
CA ALA A 176 -24.31 -15.31 3.64
C ALA A 176 -25.72 -14.77 3.43
N LEU A 177 -25.90 -13.45 3.54
CA LEU A 177 -27.11 -12.84 3.03
C LEU A 177 -27.04 -13.17 1.54
N THR A 178 -27.78 -14.19 1.15
CA THR A 178 -28.16 -14.44 -0.22
C THR A 178 -28.72 -13.12 -0.70
N ASN A 179 -27.91 -12.40 -1.47
CA ASN A 179 -28.27 -11.10 -2.04
C ASN A 179 -29.66 -11.27 -2.68
N PRO A 180 -30.73 -10.63 -2.18
CA PRO A 180 -32.05 -10.77 -2.79
C PRO A 180 -32.11 -10.18 -4.20
N THR A 181 -31.04 -9.48 -4.62
CA THR A 181 -30.95 -8.78 -5.90
C THR A 181 -30.03 -9.44 -6.93
N GLY A 182 -29.23 -10.46 -6.57
CA GLY A 182 -28.36 -11.18 -7.53
C GLY A 182 -27.31 -10.34 -8.27
N LEU A 183 -27.09 -9.08 -7.88
CA LEU A 183 -26.19 -8.16 -8.57
C LEU A 183 -24.78 -8.20 -7.97
N ALA A 184 -23.77 -8.31 -8.83
CA ALA A 184 -22.36 -8.28 -8.46
C ALA A 184 -21.97 -6.95 -7.77
N PRO A 185 -20.95 -6.92 -6.90
CA PRO A 185 -20.52 -5.71 -6.16
C PRO A 185 -20.25 -4.48 -7.05
N VAL A 186 -19.74 -4.72 -8.27
CA VAL A 186 -19.46 -3.68 -9.28
C VAL A 186 -20.74 -2.97 -9.75
N ALA A 187 -21.88 -3.68 -9.81
CA ALA A 187 -23.17 -3.09 -10.15
C ALA A 187 -23.70 -2.17 -9.04
N ARG A 188 -23.26 -2.36 -7.79
CA ARG A 188 -23.67 -1.54 -6.64
C ARG A 188 -22.95 -0.19 -6.62
N GLY A 189 -21.65 -0.17 -6.92
CA GLY A 189 -20.88 1.07 -7.11
C GLY A 189 -21.40 1.90 -8.29
N ALA A 190 -21.74 1.22 -9.41
CA ALA A 190 -22.39 1.86 -10.55
C ALA A 190 -23.80 2.39 -10.21
N LEU A 191 -24.58 1.70 -9.36
CA LEU A 191 -25.88 2.16 -8.88
C LEU A 191 -25.80 3.34 -7.90
N HIS A 192 -24.73 3.42 -7.11
CA HIS A 192 -24.51 4.55 -6.20
C HIS A 192 -24.11 5.81 -6.97
N TYR A 193 -23.30 5.65 -8.04
CA TYR A 193 -22.94 6.75 -8.94
C TYR A 193 -24.11 7.20 -9.84
N SER A 194 -24.91 6.25 -10.35
CA SER A 194 -26.07 6.55 -11.21
C SER A 194 -27.31 7.06 -10.46
N ARG A 195 -27.32 7.06 -9.12
CA ARG A 195 -28.36 7.74 -8.33
C ARG A 195 -28.25 9.26 -8.37
N PHE A 196 -27.11 9.83 -8.78
CA PHE A 196 -26.98 11.26 -9.04
C PHE A 196 -27.41 11.67 -10.45
N ASP A 197 -27.61 10.72 -11.38
CA ASP A 197 -27.90 11.00 -12.80
C ASP A 197 -29.29 10.54 -13.26
N LYS A 198 -30.21 10.22 -12.35
CA LYS A 198 -31.53 9.71 -12.74
C LYS A 198 -32.48 10.81 -13.23
N ALA A 199 -32.42 11.09 -14.53
CA ALA A 199 -33.59 11.48 -15.33
C ALA A 199 -33.42 11.08 -16.81
N SER A 200 -33.46 9.78 -17.11
CA SER A 200 -34.18 9.22 -18.28
C SER A 200 -33.81 7.77 -18.57
N SER A 201 -34.77 7.04 -19.13
CA SER A 201 -34.65 5.77 -19.86
C SER A 201 -34.80 4.46 -19.09
N THR A 202 -36.04 3.96 -19.18
CA THR A 202 -36.51 2.58 -19.37
C THR A 202 -35.52 1.40 -19.28
N ALA A 203 -35.89 0.43 -18.44
CA ALA A 203 -35.25 -0.87 -18.27
C ALA A 203 -35.43 -1.81 -19.47
N PRO A 204 -34.50 -2.78 -19.62
CA PRO A 204 -34.93 -4.14 -19.94
C PRO A 204 -34.34 -5.20 -18.99
N THR A 205 -35.17 -6.20 -18.73
CA THR A 205 -34.85 -7.50 -18.14
C THR A 205 -33.99 -8.34 -19.09
N SER A 206 -32.80 -8.79 -18.65
CA SER A 206 -32.17 -10.02 -19.14
C SER A 206 -31.17 -10.57 -18.13
N SER A 207 -31.14 -11.90 -18.03
CA SER A 207 -30.25 -12.77 -17.26
C SER A 207 -28.83 -12.24 -17.06
N ALA A 208 -28.43 -12.11 -15.79
CA ALA A 208 -27.08 -11.78 -15.37
C ALA A 208 -26.14 -12.98 -15.55
N GLU A 209 -25.68 -13.21 -16.77
CA GLU A 209 -24.37 -13.82 -16.97
C GLU A 209 -23.32 -12.75 -16.67
N THR A 210 -22.43 -13.05 -15.72
CA THR A 210 -21.30 -12.19 -15.36
C THR A 210 -20.34 -12.08 -16.56
N TYR A 211 -20.56 -11.07 -17.40
CA TYR A 211 -19.65 -10.72 -18.49
C TYR A 211 -18.39 -10.05 -17.92
N GLU A 212 -17.33 -10.83 -17.69
CA GLU A 212 -15.97 -10.32 -17.51
C GLU A 212 -15.43 -9.91 -18.90
N PRO A 213 -15.22 -8.62 -19.19
CA PRO A 213 -14.73 -8.21 -20.50
C PRO A 213 -13.30 -8.75 -20.70
N PRO A 214 -12.99 -9.42 -21.82
CA PRO A 214 -11.71 -10.11 -22.09
C PRO A 214 -10.46 -9.20 -22.17
N GLY A 215 -10.58 -7.92 -21.81
CA GLY A 215 -9.47 -6.97 -21.67
C GLY A 215 -8.94 -6.83 -20.25
N GLN A 216 -9.77 -6.96 -19.21
CA GLN A 216 -9.37 -6.60 -17.84
C GLN A 216 -8.30 -7.55 -17.26
N ALA A 217 -8.45 -8.86 -17.46
CA ALA A 217 -7.46 -9.84 -17.01
C ALA A 217 -6.09 -9.66 -17.69
N ARG A 218 -6.07 -9.29 -18.97
CA ARG A 218 -4.83 -9.04 -19.74
C ARG A 218 -4.11 -7.79 -19.24
N TRP A 219 -4.86 -6.73 -18.92
CA TRP A 219 -4.30 -5.53 -18.31
C TRP A 219 -3.85 -5.76 -16.87
N GLY A 220 -4.58 -6.55 -16.09
CA GLY A 220 -4.18 -6.95 -14.74
C GLY A 220 -2.88 -7.72 -14.72
N LEU A 221 -2.70 -8.68 -15.63
CA LEU A 221 -1.45 -9.41 -15.79
C LEU A 221 -0.31 -8.48 -16.25
N ALA A 222 -0.56 -7.59 -17.20
CA ALA A 222 0.45 -6.63 -17.66
C ALA A 222 0.91 -5.69 -16.53
N VAL A 223 -0.03 -5.16 -15.74
CA VAL A 223 0.28 -4.35 -14.55
C VAL A 223 1.09 -5.17 -13.55
N LEU A 224 0.69 -6.41 -13.28
CA LEU A 224 1.44 -7.29 -12.38
C LEU A 224 2.86 -7.54 -12.88
N CYS A 225 3.06 -7.84 -14.16
CA CYS A 225 4.39 -8.05 -14.75
C CYS A 225 5.27 -6.80 -14.66
N VAL A 226 4.68 -5.60 -14.70
CA VAL A 226 5.43 -4.35 -14.54
C VAL A 226 5.73 -4.08 -13.07
N VAL A 227 4.77 -4.26 -12.16
CA VAL A 227 4.91 -3.89 -10.73
C VAL A 227 5.68 -4.92 -9.92
N ALA A 228 5.51 -6.21 -10.21
CA ALA A 228 6.15 -7.31 -9.49
C ALA A 228 7.68 -7.18 -9.35
N PRO A 229 8.46 -6.85 -10.39
CA PRO A 229 9.91 -6.71 -10.22
C PRO A 229 10.28 -5.57 -9.26
N PHE A 230 9.54 -4.45 -9.26
CA PHE A 230 9.81 -3.35 -8.31
C PHE A 230 9.46 -3.75 -6.88
N VAL A 231 8.31 -4.40 -6.68
CA VAL A 231 7.91 -4.90 -5.35
C VAL A 231 8.92 -5.93 -4.85
N LEU A 232 9.39 -6.82 -5.72
CA LEU A 232 10.42 -7.79 -5.39
C LEU A 232 11.73 -7.10 -4.97
N CYS A 233 12.25 -6.15 -5.76
CA CYS A 233 13.47 -5.42 -5.41
C CYS A 233 13.32 -4.64 -4.10
N MET A 234 12.17 -4.00 -3.87
CA MET A 234 11.88 -3.31 -2.61
C MET A 234 11.90 -4.26 -1.41
N LEU A 235 11.27 -5.44 -1.52
CA LEU A 235 11.26 -6.44 -0.45
C LEU A 235 12.66 -7.01 -0.19
N LEU A 236 13.43 -7.29 -1.24
CA LEU A 236 14.79 -7.79 -1.11
C LEU A 236 15.73 -6.75 -0.50
N GLY A 237 15.61 -5.49 -0.91
CA GLY A 237 16.33 -4.36 -0.32
C GLY A 237 15.97 -4.14 1.15
N ALA A 238 14.68 -4.22 1.50
CA ALA A 238 14.21 -4.07 2.88
C ALA A 238 14.71 -5.19 3.81
N MET A 239 15.02 -6.38 3.27
CA MET A 239 15.59 -7.50 4.02
C MET A 239 17.11 -7.62 3.87
N SER A 240 17.77 -6.55 3.41
CA SER A 240 19.23 -6.46 3.32
C SER A 240 19.78 -5.56 4.42
N PRO A 241 21.02 -5.81 4.91
CA PRO A 241 21.66 -4.94 5.88
C PRO A 241 21.71 -3.49 5.39
N GLN A 242 21.33 -2.57 6.27
CA GLN A 242 21.26 -1.15 5.95
C GLN A 242 22.60 -0.48 6.21
N THR A 243 23.00 0.41 5.30
CA THR A 243 24.24 1.17 5.41
C THR A 243 24.01 2.68 5.42
N ASP A 244 22.80 3.11 5.08
CA ASP A 244 22.44 4.53 5.07
C ASP A 244 22.43 5.09 6.49
N PHE A 245 23.05 6.27 6.62
CA PHE A 245 23.28 6.90 7.92
C PHE A 245 21.97 7.15 8.67
N ASP A 246 20.94 7.67 8.00
CA ASP A 246 19.62 7.93 8.58
C ASP A 246 18.95 6.65 9.10
N VAL A 247 19.02 5.58 8.30
CA VAL A 247 18.43 4.31 8.67
C VAL A 247 19.10 3.73 9.91
N VAL A 248 20.43 3.72 9.94
CA VAL A 248 21.20 3.14 11.06
C VAL A 248 21.10 4.01 12.31
N GLU A 249 21.27 5.33 12.18
CA GLU A 249 21.34 6.27 13.30
C GLU A 249 20.00 6.41 14.02
N TYR A 250 18.91 6.61 13.28
CA TYR A 250 17.64 6.95 13.92
C TYR A 250 16.44 6.10 13.53
N HIS A 251 16.36 5.47 12.37
CA HIS A 251 15.25 4.52 12.14
C HIS A 251 15.46 3.20 12.88
N LEU A 252 16.70 2.72 13.00
CA LEU A 252 17.05 1.49 13.70
C LEU A 252 17.68 1.72 15.08
N GLY A 253 18.40 2.84 15.28
CA GLY A 253 19.10 3.13 16.53
C GLY A 253 18.17 3.14 17.75
N GLY A 254 17.12 3.96 17.71
CA GLY A 254 16.13 4.05 18.79
C GLY A 254 15.45 2.70 19.10
N PRO A 255 14.81 2.03 18.12
CA PRO A 255 14.17 0.73 18.32
C PRO A 255 15.12 -0.34 18.86
N LYS A 256 16.36 -0.39 18.35
CA LYS A 256 17.38 -1.31 18.84
C LYS A 256 17.65 -1.10 20.33
N GLU A 257 17.89 0.13 20.75
CA GLU A 257 18.19 0.43 22.15
C GLU A 257 17.01 0.09 23.06
N TRP A 258 15.78 0.43 22.68
CA TRP A 258 14.59 0.06 23.45
C TRP A 258 14.36 -1.44 23.51
N PHE A 259 14.62 -2.17 22.42
CA PHE A 259 14.59 -3.63 22.43
C PHE A 259 15.59 -4.20 23.44
N GLN A 260 16.83 -3.71 23.42
CA GLN A 260 17.88 -4.14 24.35
C GLN A 260 17.57 -3.77 25.81
N GLN A 261 16.92 -2.62 26.03
CA GLN A 261 16.48 -2.16 27.35
C GLN A 261 15.19 -2.84 27.84
N GLY A 262 14.44 -3.50 26.96
CA GLY A 262 13.14 -4.13 27.24
C GLY A 262 11.99 -3.14 27.50
N HIS A 263 12.21 -1.84 27.33
CA HIS A 263 11.21 -0.80 27.49
C HIS A 263 11.57 0.46 26.67
N ILE A 264 10.57 1.29 26.40
CA ILE A 264 10.73 2.56 25.71
C ILE A 264 10.97 3.65 26.76
N ALA A 265 12.10 4.34 26.65
CA ALA A 265 12.47 5.47 27.48
C ALA A 265 13.12 6.57 26.63
N ARG A 266 13.22 7.78 27.18
CA ARG A 266 13.92 8.89 26.51
C ARG A 266 15.39 8.52 26.33
N LEU A 267 15.92 8.68 25.12
CA LEU A 267 17.34 8.53 24.80
C LEU A 267 17.98 9.93 24.68
N PRO A 268 18.72 10.43 25.69
CA PRO A 268 19.23 11.80 25.68
C PRO A 268 20.24 12.07 24.56
N HIS A 269 20.92 11.02 24.09
CA HIS A 269 21.90 11.08 23.00
C HIS A 269 21.29 10.98 21.61
N ASN A 270 20.01 10.58 21.48
CA ASN A 270 19.34 10.41 20.19
C ASN A 270 18.09 11.29 20.12
N VAL A 271 18.27 12.52 19.64
CA VAL A 271 17.19 13.52 19.54
C VAL A 271 16.05 13.06 18.62
N TYR A 272 16.34 12.24 17.62
CA TYR A 272 15.35 11.80 16.64
C TYR A 272 14.23 10.95 17.26
N THR A 273 14.52 10.26 18.36
CA THR A 273 13.51 9.49 19.11
C THR A 273 12.47 10.35 19.82
N SER A 274 12.64 11.68 19.83
CA SER A 274 11.65 12.63 20.37
C SER A 274 10.66 13.15 19.31
N PHE A 275 10.82 12.78 18.04
CA PHE A 275 9.86 13.08 16.96
C PHE A 275 8.75 12.02 16.89
N PRO A 276 7.67 12.23 16.10
CA PRO A 276 6.70 11.19 15.82
C PRO A 276 7.39 9.93 15.28
N PHE A 277 7.17 8.79 15.95
CA PHE A 277 8.00 7.59 15.79
C PHE A 277 7.16 6.31 15.65
N LEU A 278 5.94 6.45 15.12
CA LEU A 278 4.96 5.35 15.01
C LEU A 278 5.33 4.33 13.94
N THR A 279 6.02 4.71 12.86
CA THR A 279 6.46 3.76 11.84
C THR A 279 7.54 2.84 12.40
N GLU A 280 8.47 3.40 13.18
CA GLU A 280 9.57 2.70 13.82
C GLU A 280 9.09 1.73 14.91
N MET A 281 7.87 1.91 15.44
CA MET A 281 7.23 0.89 16.28
C MET A 281 6.98 -0.42 15.51
N LEU A 282 6.83 -0.40 14.19
CA LEU A 282 6.75 -1.62 13.39
C LEU A 282 8.13 -2.31 13.28
N LEU A 283 9.22 -1.53 13.27
CA LEU A 283 10.58 -2.06 13.35
C LEU A 283 10.80 -2.74 14.70
N LEU A 284 10.43 -2.05 15.79
CA LEU A 284 10.48 -2.60 17.15
C LEU A 284 9.60 -3.85 17.31
N CYS A 285 8.41 -3.86 16.70
CA CYS A 285 7.52 -5.01 16.67
C CYS A 285 8.20 -6.22 16.01
N GLY A 286 8.87 -6.02 14.87
CA GLY A 286 9.68 -7.06 14.23
C GLY A 286 10.79 -7.61 15.13
N MET A 287 11.53 -6.73 15.82
CA MET A 287 12.56 -7.12 16.80
C MET A 287 11.99 -7.97 17.94
N VAL A 288 10.89 -7.52 18.55
CA VAL A 288 10.23 -8.19 19.68
C VAL A 288 9.65 -9.55 19.28
N LEU A 289 8.97 -9.64 18.14
CA LEU A 289 8.43 -10.89 17.63
C LEU A 289 9.53 -11.89 17.25
N ARG A 290 10.65 -11.40 16.71
CA ARG A 290 11.80 -12.23 16.34
C ARG A 290 12.59 -12.72 17.55
N GLY A 291 12.61 -11.92 18.63
CA GLY A 291 13.48 -12.11 19.78
C GLY A 291 14.94 -11.72 19.50
N ASP A 292 15.20 -10.91 18.48
CA ASP A 292 16.53 -10.47 18.08
C ASP A 292 16.43 -9.11 17.35
N TRP A 293 17.31 -8.17 17.70
CA TRP A 293 17.25 -6.80 17.16
C TRP A 293 17.72 -6.72 15.71
N GLU A 294 18.74 -7.50 15.33
CA GLU A 294 19.35 -7.41 14.01
C GLU A 294 18.47 -8.06 12.94
N SER A 295 18.14 -9.35 13.12
CA SER A 295 17.27 -10.07 12.18
C SER A 295 15.81 -9.63 12.27
N GLY A 296 15.37 -9.15 13.44
CA GLY A 296 14.03 -8.61 13.60
C GLY A 296 13.85 -7.21 13.02
N ALA A 297 14.92 -6.40 12.93
CA ALA A 297 14.91 -5.17 12.15
C ALA A 297 14.56 -5.44 10.69
N LEU A 298 15.20 -6.44 10.07
CA LEU A 298 14.93 -6.83 8.67
C LEU A 298 13.47 -7.26 8.47
N ALA A 299 12.90 -7.98 9.45
CA ALA A 299 11.48 -8.35 9.42
C ALA A 299 10.55 -7.13 9.54
N GLY A 300 10.90 -6.19 10.43
CA GLY A 300 10.18 -4.94 10.58
C GLY A 300 10.25 -4.07 9.32
N GLN A 301 11.43 -3.99 8.69
CA GLN A 301 11.61 -3.28 7.43
C GLN A 301 10.79 -3.92 6.29
N ALA A 302 10.75 -5.25 6.22
CA ALA A 302 9.87 -5.95 5.30
C ALA A 302 8.38 -5.62 5.54
N ALA A 303 7.97 -5.46 6.81
CA ALA A 303 6.62 -5.00 7.14
C ALA A 303 6.37 -3.56 6.65
N VAL A 304 7.34 -2.64 6.86
CA VAL A 304 7.27 -1.25 6.37
C VAL A 304 7.25 -1.17 4.84
N ALA A 305 8.00 -2.03 4.14
CA ALA A 305 7.98 -2.10 2.68
C ALA A 305 6.57 -2.42 2.13
N GLY A 306 5.72 -3.10 2.92
CA GLY A 306 4.33 -3.39 2.58
C GLY A 306 3.42 -2.16 2.46
N PHE A 307 3.83 -0.98 2.95
CA PHE A 307 3.05 0.25 2.74
C PHE A 307 2.96 0.63 1.27
N VAL A 308 4.00 0.36 0.46
CA VAL A 308 4.00 0.72 -0.96
C VAL A 308 2.87 0.03 -1.73
N PRO A 309 2.75 -1.32 -1.71
CA PRO A 309 1.62 -1.97 -2.36
C PRO A 309 0.27 -1.63 -1.71
N LEU A 310 0.21 -1.34 -0.40
CA LEU A 310 -1.04 -0.91 0.24
C LEU A 310 -1.53 0.43 -0.34
N VAL A 311 -0.64 1.43 -0.45
CA VAL A 311 -0.97 2.74 -1.02
C VAL A 311 -1.32 2.62 -2.50
N ALA A 312 -0.71 1.68 -3.23
CA ALA A 312 -1.06 1.45 -4.62
C ALA A 312 -2.48 0.87 -4.83
N LEU A 313 -3.10 0.32 -3.77
CA LEU A 313 -4.46 -0.25 -3.82
C LEU A 313 -5.58 0.76 -3.51
N GLY A 314 -5.26 1.93 -2.93
CA GLY A 314 -6.22 2.97 -2.54
C GLY A 314 -6.11 4.23 -3.38
#